data_AF-A0A0F4GWK1-F1
#
_entry.id   AF-A0A0F4GWK1-F1
#
_cell.length_a   1.000
_cell.length_b   1.000
_cell.length_c   1.000
_cell.angle_alpha   90.00
_cell.angle_beta   90.00
_cell.angle_gamma   90.00
#
_symmetry.space_group_name_H-M   'P 1'
#
loop_
_entity.id
_entity.type
_entity.pdbx_description
1 polymer ?
#
loop_
_entity_poly.entity_id
_entity_poly.type
_entity_poly.pdbx_seq_one_letter_code
_entity_poly.pdbx_strand_id
1 'polypeptide(L)'
;MSCTLERIAVSLLPSQPPHLRQLQPSTTDSPFNVAHAALENTKTAINMGVPFESLLPYVVCTAFFGLTGAGLSKLRHMQNGGKRPRHSIDQWDKQMMDRDRRLTGFLRGQTDNTKAPSGFELSNPWRVERGVC
;
A
#
# COMPACT_ATOMS: atom_id res chain seq x y z
N MET A 1 64.38 22.78 9.41
CA MET A 1 63.28 23.63 9.88
C MET A 1 63.24 24.83 8.94
N SER A 2 62.29 25.08 8.04
CA SER A 2 60.91 24.66 7.89
C SER A 2 60.62 24.64 6.38
N CYS A 3 60.53 23.47 5.75
CA CYS A 3 60.29 23.35 4.29
C CYS A 3 59.12 22.41 3.98
N THR A 4 58.20 22.24 4.93
CA THR A 4 57.11 21.27 4.91
C THR A 4 55.84 21.94 5.43
N LEU A 5 55.23 22.83 4.65
CA LEU A 5 53.83 23.22 4.88
C LEU A 5 53.11 23.96 3.74
N GLU A 6 53.77 24.43 2.68
CA GLU A 6 53.04 25.07 1.56
C GLU A 6 52.61 24.12 0.43
N ARG A 7 53.18 22.92 0.34
CA ARG A 7 52.85 21.98 -0.76
C ARG A 7 51.64 21.07 -0.51
N ILE A 8 50.99 21.15 0.66
CA ILE A 8 49.84 20.28 1.00
C ILE A 8 48.49 20.96 0.69
N ALA A 9 48.44 22.29 0.47
CA ALA A 9 47.19 23.02 0.33
C ALA A 9 46.54 22.98 -1.07
N VAL A 10 47.17 22.37 -2.08
CA VAL A 10 46.67 22.40 -3.48
C VAL A 10 45.92 21.11 -3.88
N SER A 11 45.93 20.06 -3.07
CA SER A 11 45.34 18.75 -3.42
C SER A 11 43.90 18.51 -2.91
N LEU A 12 43.23 19.51 -2.34
CA LEU A 12 41.89 19.36 -1.73
C LEU A 12 40.79 20.21 -2.37
N LEU A 13 40.98 20.76 -3.57
CA LEU A 13 39.85 21.28 -4.34
C LEU A 13 39.25 20.16 -5.20
N PRO A 14 37.95 19.83 -5.04
CA PRO A 14 37.28 18.97 -6.00
C PRO A 14 37.35 19.66 -7.38
N SER A 15 37.88 18.93 -8.36
CA SER A 15 37.85 19.30 -9.76
C SER A 15 36.42 19.60 -10.18
N GLN A 16 36.07 20.88 -10.32
CA GLN A 16 34.79 21.27 -10.88
C GLN A 16 34.63 20.64 -12.28
N PRO A 17 33.46 20.05 -12.60
CA PRO A 17 33.23 19.45 -13.91
C PRO A 17 33.30 20.53 -15.01
N PRO A 18 33.85 20.21 -16.20
CA PRO A 18 34.11 21.17 -17.27
C PRO A 18 32.84 21.83 -17.85
N HIS A 19 31.65 21.34 -17.48
CA HIS A 19 30.36 21.87 -17.94
C HIS A 19 29.94 23.20 -17.28
N LEU A 20 30.62 23.67 -16.23
CA LEU A 20 30.28 24.95 -15.58
C LEU A 20 31.19 26.12 -15.97
N ARG A 21 32.12 25.94 -16.92
CA ARG A 21 33.03 27.01 -17.38
C ARG A 21 32.41 27.95 -18.43
N GLN A 22 31.22 27.65 -18.93
CA GLN A 22 30.58 28.37 -20.04
C GLN A 22 29.47 29.34 -19.60
N LEU A 23 29.28 29.56 -18.30
CA LEU A 23 28.25 30.49 -17.78
C LEU A 23 28.88 31.71 -17.10
N GLN A 24 29.87 32.34 -17.74
CA GLN A 24 30.16 33.74 -17.42
C GLN A 24 29.22 34.60 -18.28
N PRO A 25 28.27 35.34 -17.68
CA PRO A 25 27.38 36.21 -18.44
C PRO A 25 28.24 37.27 -19.14
N SER A 26 28.13 37.33 -20.46
CA SER A 26 28.65 38.45 -21.24
C SER A 26 28.06 39.74 -20.70
N THR A 27 28.90 40.70 -20.34
CA THR A 27 28.56 41.99 -19.73
C THR A 27 27.80 42.95 -20.68
N THR A 28 27.18 42.44 -21.74
CA THR A 28 26.49 43.20 -22.80
C THR A 28 25.01 42.88 -22.95
N ASP A 29 24.44 42.04 -22.08
CA ASP A 29 23.03 41.70 -22.13
C ASP A 29 22.19 42.60 -21.19
N SER A 30 21.12 43.20 -21.72
CA SER A 30 20.20 44.01 -20.94
C SER A 30 19.57 43.18 -19.79
N PRO A 31 19.30 43.77 -18.61
CA PRO A 31 18.80 43.03 -17.45
C PRO A 31 17.47 42.31 -17.72
N PHE A 32 16.69 42.81 -18.69
CA PHE A 32 15.44 42.19 -19.15
C PHE A 32 15.68 40.85 -19.86
N ASN A 33 16.68 40.76 -20.74
CA ASN A 33 16.99 39.52 -21.47
C ASN A 33 17.55 38.44 -20.54
N VAL A 34 18.30 38.84 -19.51
CA VAL A 34 18.82 37.92 -18.48
C VAL A 34 17.68 37.33 -17.63
N ALA A 35 16.70 38.15 -17.23
CA ALA A 35 15.54 37.70 -16.46
C ALA A 35 14.63 36.75 -17.28
N HIS A 36 14.40 37.07 -18.56
CA HIS A 36 13.63 36.20 -19.45
C HIS A 36 14.34 34.86 -19.72
N ALA A 37 15.67 34.86 -19.94
CA ALA A 37 16.44 33.62 -20.10
C ALA A 37 16.43 32.76 -18.82
N ALA A 38 16.49 33.36 -17.63
CA ALA A 38 16.37 32.64 -16.36
C ALA A 38 14.98 32.02 -16.15
N LEU A 39 13.92 32.72 -16.58
CA LEU A 39 12.54 32.21 -16.55
C LEU A 39 12.35 31.03 -17.53
N GLU A 40 12.95 31.09 -18.71
CA GLU A 40 12.89 30.02 -19.71
C GLU A 40 13.69 28.78 -19.28
N ASN A 41 14.85 28.97 -18.64
CA ASN A 41 15.64 27.90 -18.04
C ASN A 41 14.94 27.23 -16.84
N THR A 42 14.21 28.00 -16.03
CA THR A 42 13.41 27.42 -14.94
C THR A 42 12.15 26.74 -15.46
N LYS A 43 11.49 27.29 -16.49
CA LYS A 43 10.32 26.66 -17.14
C LYS A 43 10.65 25.32 -17.79
N THR A 44 11.85 25.16 -18.34
CA THR A 44 12.35 23.87 -18.87
C THR A 44 12.77 22.90 -17.76
N ALA A 45 13.31 23.39 -16.64
CA ALA A 45 13.57 22.57 -15.45
C ALA A 45 12.28 22.08 -14.75
N ILE A 46 11.22 22.88 -14.76
CA ILE A 46 9.87 22.53 -14.28
C ILE A 46 9.21 21.47 -15.20
N ASN A 47 9.72 21.29 -16.42
CA ASN A 47 9.27 20.25 -17.36
C ASN A 47 9.73 18.83 -16.94
N MET A 48 10.58 18.69 -15.91
CA MET A 48 10.89 17.39 -15.31
C MET A 48 9.83 17.04 -14.25
N GLY A 49 8.58 16.99 -14.69
CA GLY A 49 7.47 16.52 -13.89
C GLY A 49 7.63 15.03 -13.57
N VAL A 50 7.81 14.74 -12.27
CA VAL A 50 7.77 13.41 -11.62
C VAL A 50 8.59 12.30 -12.30
N PRO A 51 9.61 11.72 -11.63
CA PRO A 51 10.37 10.59 -12.17
C PRO A 51 9.49 9.31 -12.21
N PHE A 52 8.81 9.05 -13.32
CA PHE A 52 7.89 7.91 -13.49
C PHE A 52 8.58 6.55 -13.41
N GLU A 53 9.87 6.48 -13.74
CA GLU A 53 10.68 5.26 -13.64
C GLU A 53 10.73 4.70 -12.21
N SER A 54 10.78 5.57 -11.20
CA SER A 54 10.77 5.13 -9.80
C SER A 54 9.36 4.76 -9.31
N LEU A 55 8.30 5.12 -10.03
CA LEU A 55 6.91 4.80 -9.70
C LEU A 55 6.47 3.44 -10.26
N LEU A 56 7.11 2.95 -11.32
CA LEU A 56 6.84 1.62 -11.89
C LEU A 56 6.86 0.49 -10.85
N PRO A 57 7.90 0.35 -9.98
CA PRO A 57 7.89 -0.73 -8.98
C PRO A 57 6.73 -0.60 -7.99
N TYR A 58 6.37 0.61 -7.58
CA TYR A 58 5.26 0.83 -6.66
C TYR A 58 3.92 0.48 -7.28
N VAL A 59 3.69 0.83 -8.55
CA VAL A 59 2.46 0.46 -9.26
C VAL A 59 2.33 -1.04 -9.41
N VAL A 60 3.42 -1.74 -9.73
CA VAL A 60 3.43 -3.21 -9.82
C VAL A 60 3.07 -3.84 -8.47
N CYS A 61 3.66 -3.35 -7.37
CA CYS A 61 3.29 -3.81 -6.03
C CYS A 61 1.80 -3.55 -5.74
N THR A 62 1.31 -2.32 -5.96
CA THR A 62 -0.10 -1.96 -5.72
C THR A 62 -1.05 -2.80 -6.58
N ALA A 63 -0.67 -3.14 -7.82
CA ALA A 63 -1.47 -3.99 -8.69
C ALA A 63 -1.61 -5.41 -8.13
N PHE A 64 -0.52 -6.04 -7.70
CA PHE A 64 -0.58 -7.39 -7.11
C PHE A 64 -1.32 -7.41 -5.76
N PHE A 65 -1.09 -6.41 -4.90
CA PHE A 65 -1.83 -6.28 -3.65
C PHE A 65 -3.32 -5.98 -3.88
N GLY A 66 -3.63 -5.14 -4.86
CA GLY A 66 -5.01 -4.83 -5.26
C GLY A 66 -5.74 -6.05 -5.82
N LEU A 67 -5.09 -6.80 -6.72
CA LEU A 67 -5.63 -8.03 -7.29
C LEU A 67 -5.88 -9.08 -6.20
N THR A 68 -4.91 -9.30 -5.31
CA THR A 68 -5.03 -10.26 -4.21
C THR A 68 -6.12 -9.83 -3.22
N GLY A 69 -6.18 -8.55 -2.86
CA GLY A 69 -7.18 -8.00 -1.96
C GLY A 69 -8.60 -8.12 -2.51
N ALA A 70 -8.81 -7.74 -3.77
CA ALA A 70 -10.09 -7.86 -4.45
C ALA A 70 -10.51 -9.33 -4.62
N GLY A 71 -9.57 -10.19 -5.05
CA GLY A 71 -9.79 -11.63 -5.22
C GLY A 71 -10.23 -12.30 -3.92
N LEU A 72 -9.46 -12.11 -2.83
CA LEU A 72 -9.78 -12.68 -1.53
C LEU A 72 -11.09 -12.13 -0.95
N SER A 73 -11.36 -10.84 -1.14
CA SER A 73 -12.62 -10.23 -0.72
C SER A 73 -13.82 -10.86 -1.42
N LYS A 74 -13.73 -11.06 -2.74
CA LYS A 74 -14.79 -11.69 -3.54
C LYS A 74 -15.02 -13.15 -3.12
N LEU A 75 -13.95 -13.93 -2.95
CA LEU A 75 -14.07 -15.33 -2.51
C LEU A 75 -14.73 -15.43 -1.13
N ARG A 76 -14.31 -14.61 -0.16
CA ARG A 76 -14.93 -14.58 1.18
C ARG A 76 -16.39 -14.15 1.12
N HIS A 77 -16.75 -13.24 0.22
CA HIS A 77 -18.13 -12.85 0.03
C HIS A 77 -18.99 -13.99 -0.54
N MET A 78 -18.46 -14.75 -1.50
CA MET A 78 -19.14 -15.92 -2.06
C MET A 78 -19.28 -17.06 -1.04
N GLN A 79 -18.23 -17.37 -0.28
CA GLN A 79 -18.26 -18.40 0.77
C GLN A 79 -19.26 -18.09 1.89
N ASN A 80 -19.49 -16.81 2.18
CA ASN A 80 -20.44 -16.37 3.21
C ASN A 80 -21.87 -16.22 2.67
N GLY A 81 -22.18 -16.74 1.47
CA GLY A 81 -23.51 -16.67 0.87
C GLY A 81 -23.92 -15.24 0.50
N GLY A 82 -22.96 -14.40 0.07
CA GLY A 82 -23.22 -13.00 -0.29
C GLY A 82 -23.32 -12.06 0.90
N LYS A 83 -23.00 -12.52 2.12
CA LYS A 83 -22.97 -11.67 3.32
C LYS A 83 -21.55 -11.22 3.62
N ARG A 84 -21.40 -10.04 4.25
CA ARG A 84 -20.09 -9.56 4.73
C ARG A 84 -19.57 -10.47 5.84
N PRO A 85 -18.23 -10.68 5.94
CA PRO A 85 -17.67 -11.47 7.03
C PRO A 85 -17.93 -10.78 8.38
N ARG A 86 -18.14 -11.57 9.43
CA ARG A 86 -18.18 -11.08 10.82
C ARG A 86 -16.77 -11.04 11.39
N HIS A 87 -16.53 -10.04 12.22
CA HIS A 87 -15.26 -9.75 12.87
C HIS A 87 -15.52 -9.78 14.38
N SER A 88 -14.52 -10.09 15.21
CA SER A 88 -14.68 -10.09 16.67
C SER A 88 -15.78 -11.05 17.18
N ILE A 89 -15.77 -12.31 16.72
CA ILE A 89 -16.76 -13.32 17.09
C ILE A 89 -16.49 -13.82 18.51
N ASP A 90 -17.40 -13.53 19.44
CA ASP A 90 -17.34 -13.95 20.83
C ASP A 90 -17.81 -15.42 21.02
N GLN A 91 -17.86 -15.89 22.26
CA GLN A 91 -18.32 -17.26 22.54
C GLN A 91 -19.82 -17.42 22.27
N TRP A 92 -20.61 -16.39 22.54
CA TRP A 92 -22.06 -16.40 22.30
C TRP A 92 -22.38 -16.50 20.80
N ASP A 93 -21.73 -15.69 19.98
CA ASP A 93 -21.88 -15.67 18.52
C ASP A 93 -21.49 -17.02 17.92
N LYS A 94 -20.47 -17.70 18.45
CA LYS A 94 -20.11 -19.06 18.00
C LYS A 94 -21.26 -20.04 18.25
N GLN A 95 -21.87 -19.99 19.43
CA GLN A 95 -23.02 -20.85 19.77
C GLN A 95 -24.24 -20.51 18.91
N MET A 96 -24.52 -19.23 18.67
CA MET A 96 -25.61 -18.79 17.81
C MET A 96 -25.38 -19.17 16.34
N MET A 97 -24.15 -19.12 15.83
CA MET A 97 -23.82 -19.57 14.48
C MET A 97 -23.99 -21.10 14.33
N ASP A 98 -23.61 -21.87 15.34
CA ASP A 98 -23.86 -23.33 15.35
C ASP A 98 -25.36 -23.63 15.40
N ARG A 99 -26.15 -22.86 16.15
CA ARG A 99 -27.62 -22.92 16.17
C ARG A 99 -28.22 -22.60 14.80
N ASP A 100 -27.79 -21.50 14.16
CA ASP A 100 -28.28 -21.07 12.85
C ASP A 100 -27.95 -22.11 11.76
N ARG A 101 -26.77 -22.74 11.84
CA ARG A 101 -26.40 -23.86 10.97
C ARG A 101 -27.34 -25.06 11.16
N ARG A 102 -27.77 -25.36 12.38
CA ARG A 102 -28.75 -26.43 12.65
C ARG A 102 -30.14 -26.09 12.12
N LEU A 103 -30.54 -24.82 12.15
CA LEU A 103 -31.85 -24.38 11.66
C LEU A 103 -31.93 -24.30 10.14
N THR A 104 -30.83 -23.92 9.48
CA THR A 104 -30.86 -23.58 8.04
C THR A 104 -29.97 -24.46 7.17
N GLY A 105 -29.14 -25.32 7.78
CA GLY A 105 -28.11 -26.10 7.08
C GLY A 105 -26.89 -25.28 6.65
N PHE A 106 -26.91 -23.95 6.79
CA PHE A 106 -25.83 -23.05 6.37
C PHE A 106 -25.33 -22.19 7.54
N LEU A 107 -24.01 -22.05 7.68
CA LEU A 107 -23.40 -21.33 8.83
C LEU A 107 -23.81 -19.85 8.92
N ARG A 108 -24.30 -19.26 7.82
CA ARG A 108 -24.78 -17.87 7.74
C ARG A 108 -26.23 -17.76 7.26
N GLY A 109 -26.95 -18.88 7.24
CA GLY A 109 -28.36 -18.90 6.89
C GLY A 109 -29.15 -18.19 7.98
N GLN A 110 -30.08 -17.34 7.58
CA GLN A 110 -31.07 -16.78 8.49
C GLN A 110 -32.43 -17.27 8.04
N THR A 111 -33.28 -17.62 9.00
CA THR A 111 -34.65 -18.03 8.78
C THR A 111 -35.53 -17.26 9.74
N ASP A 112 -36.64 -16.76 9.22
CA ASP A 112 -37.71 -16.04 9.90
C ASP A 112 -38.93 -16.93 10.17
N ASN A 113 -38.84 -18.22 9.85
CA ASN A 113 -39.92 -19.18 10.06
C ASN A 113 -40.30 -19.27 11.55
N THR A 114 -41.59 -19.06 11.85
CA THR A 114 -42.12 -19.12 13.23
C THR A 114 -42.00 -20.51 13.85
N LYS A 115 -42.15 -21.57 13.03
CA LYS A 115 -41.97 -22.96 13.46
C LYS A 115 -40.62 -23.47 12.97
N ALA A 116 -39.85 -24.07 13.88
CA ALA A 116 -38.58 -24.70 13.56
C ALA A 116 -38.79 -25.90 12.61
N PRO A 117 -37.79 -26.22 11.76
CA PRO A 117 -37.88 -27.38 10.90
C PRO A 117 -37.96 -28.67 11.72
N SER A 118 -38.73 -29.64 11.23
CA SER A 118 -38.85 -30.97 11.82
C SER A 118 -37.48 -31.63 11.96
N GLY A 119 -37.16 -32.17 13.14
CA GLY A 119 -35.86 -32.78 13.42
C GLY A 119 -34.84 -31.85 14.12
N PHE A 120 -35.12 -30.55 14.22
CA PHE A 120 -34.29 -29.64 15.03
C PHE A 120 -34.24 -30.07 16.51
N GLU A 121 -35.35 -30.60 17.02
CA GLU A 121 -35.52 -31.12 18.39
C GLU A 121 -34.48 -32.18 18.77
N LEU A 122 -34.14 -33.06 17.82
CA LEU A 122 -33.24 -34.19 18.05
C LEU A 122 -31.78 -33.88 17.66
N SER A 123 -31.53 -32.73 17.03
CA SER A 123 -30.24 -32.39 16.43
C SER A 123 -29.20 -31.82 17.42
N ASN A 124 -29.39 -31.97 18.74
CA ASN A 124 -28.50 -31.38 19.75
C ASN A 124 -27.16 -32.13 19.84
N PRO A 125 -26.03 -31.52 19.43
CA PRO A 125 -24.73 -32.14 19.57
C PRO A 125 -24.08 -31.73 20.88
N TRP A 126 -23.98 -32.67 21.82
CA TRP A 126 -23.12 -32.51 22.99
C TRP A 126 -21.67 -32.77 22.57
N ARG A 127 -20.81 -31.76 22.73
CA ARG A 127 -19.38 -31.89 22.44
C ARG A 127 -18.72 -32.67 23.57
N VAL A 128 -18.10 -33.79 23.23
CA VAL A 128 -17.27 -34.58 24.17
C VAL A 128 -15.81 -34.22 23.91
N GLU A 129 -15.15 -33.68 24.92
CA GLU A 129 -13.72 -33.39 24.86
C GLU A 129 -12.92 -34.64 25.23
N ARG A 130 -11.71 -34.78 24.68
CA ARG A 130 -10.80 -35.85 25.09
C ARG A 130 -10.22 -35.49 26.46
N GLY A 131 -10.06 -36.49 27.33
CA GLY A 131 -9.37 -36.31 28.60
C GLY A 131 -7.96 -35.78 28.36
N VAL A 132 -7.64 -34.65 28.98
CA VAL A 132 -6.29 -34.07 28.94
C VAL A 132 -5.50 -34.77 30.05
N CYS A 133 -4.54 -35.62 29.67
CA CYS A 133 -3.56 -36.24 30.57
C CYS A 133 -2.21 -35.57 30.43
#